data_AF-A0A0P1FQM1-F1
#
_entry.id   AF-A0A0P1FQM1-F1
#
_cell.length_a   1.000
_cell.length_b   1.000
_cell.length_c   1.000
_cell.angle_alpha   90.00
_cell.angle_beta   90.00
_cell.angle_gamma   90.00
#
_symmetry.space_group_name_H-M   'P 1'
#
loop_
_entity.id
_entity.type
_entity.pdbx_description
1 polymer ?
#
loop_
_entity_poly.entity_id
_entity_poly.type
_entity_poly.pdbx_seq_one_letter_code
_entity_poly.pdbx_strand_id
1 'polypeptide(L)' 'MRCTTLTGLVLSAGLTAGCAIETGGMRGDCDLAAPIRPSRQDVLSAQTLAQIVAHNEVGATLCGWVP' A
#
# COMPACT_ATOMS: atom_id res chain seq x y z
N MET A 1 34.39 25.27 -11.01
CA MET A 1 33.25 25.21 -11.95
C MET A 1 32.67 23.82 -12.14
N ARG A 2 33.45 22.72 -12.06
CA ARG A 2 32.95 21.33 -12.19
C ARG A 2 32.10 20.82 -11.02
N CYS A 3 32.34 21.28 -9.78
CA CYS A 3 31.54 20.83 -8.63
C CYS A 3 30.11 21.41 -8.61
N THR A 4 29.95 22.69 -8.96
CA THR A 4 28.64 23.38 -8.89
C THR A 4 27.62 22.79 -9.86
N THR A 5 28.07 22.38 -11.05
CA THR A 5 27.23 21.70 -12.05
C THR A 5 26.83 20.28 -11.64
N LEU A 6 27.71 19.54 -10.95
CA LEU A 6 27.38 18.22 -10.43
C LEU A 6 26.32 18.30 -9.32
N THR A 7 26.46 19.26 -8.40
CA THR A 7 25.46 19.49 -7.34
C THR A 7 24.11 19.90 -7.92
N GLY A 8 24.11 20.79 -8.92
CA GLY A 8 22.88 21.20 -9.61
C GLY A 8 22.16 20.03 -10.31
N LEU A 9 22.90 19.10 -10.90
CA LEU A 9 22.35 17.90 -11.56
C LEU A 9 21.74 16.91 -10.58
N VAL A 10 22.36 16.70 -9.41
CA VAL A 10 21.86 15.79 -8.37
C VAL A 10 20.58 16.33 -7.72
N LEU A 11 20.53 17.64 -7.42
CA LEU A 11 19.32 18.25 -6.87
C LEU A 11 18.14 18.23 -7.84
N SER A 12 18.38 18.43 -9.13
CA SER A 12 17.31 18.37 -10.14
C SER A 12 16.78 16.95 -10.37
N ALA A 13 17.62 15.93 -10.27
CA ALA A 13 17.17 14.53 -10.31
C ALA A 13 16.33 14.12 -9.07
N GLY A 14 16.67 14.63 -7.87
CA GLY A 14 15.91 14.35 -6.65
C GLY A 14 14.50 14.97 -6.66
N LEU A 15 14.35 16.14 -7.28
CA LEU A 15 13.07 16.85 -7.36
C LEU A 15 12.08 16.22 -8.36
N THR A 16 12.55 15.47 -9.35
CA THR A 16 11.69 14.79 -10.34
C THR A 16 11.31 13.35 -9.93
N ALA A 17 11.98 12.77 -8.93
CA ALA A 17 11.69 11.43 -8.43
C ALA A 17 10.32 11.30 -7.72
N GLY A 18 9.64 12.41 -7.43
CA GLY A 18 8.33 12.43 -6.76
C GLY A 18 7.11 12.39 -7.69
N CYS A 19 7.28 12.57 -9.00
CA CYS A 19 6.16 12.66 -9.95
C CYS A 19 5.64 11.30 -10.45
N ALA A 20 6.22 10.19 -9.99
CA ALA A 20 5.87 8.83 -10.42
C ALA A 20 5.16 8.02 -9.33
N ILE A 21 4.72 8.62 -8.23
CA ILE A 21 3.72 7.97 -7.38
C ILE A 21 2.43 8.00 -8.19
N GLU A 22 2.22 6.98 -9.01
CA GLU A 22 0.92 6.70 -9.59
C GLU A 22 -0.05 6.58 -8.42
N THR A 23 -0.79 7.65 -8.14
CA THR A 23 -1.96 7.62 -7.26
C THR A 23 -3.10 6.92 -7.98
N GLY A 24 -2.81 5.77 -8.60
CA GLY A 24 -3.61 5.03 -9.56
C GLY A 24 -4.88 4.49 -8.95
N GLY A 25 -5.78 5.39 -8.56
CA GLY A 25 -6.98 5.13 -7.79
C GLY A 25 -6.71 4.44 -6.45
N MET A 26 -7.75 4.33 -5.66
CA MET A 26 -7.84 3.48 -4.47
C MET A 26 -7.45 2.00 -4.74
N ARG A 27 -7.23 1.62 -6.01
CA ARG A 27 -6.81 0.29 -6.46
C ARG A 27 -5.38 -0.06 -6.08
N GLY A 28 -4.44 0.90 -6.06
CA GLY A 28 -3.07 0.61 -5.62
C GLY A 28 -3.01 0.08 -4.18
N ASP A 29 -3.83 0.65 -3.29
CA ASP A 29 -3.94 0.17 -1.91
C ASP A 29 -4.58 -1.21 -1.85
N CYS A 30 -5.54 -1.50 -2.73
CA CYS A 30 -6.18 -2.81 -2.85
C CYS A 30 -5.23 -3.91 -3.36
N ASP A 31 -4.14 -3.55 -4.06
CA ASP A 31 -3.12 -4.49 -4.51
C ASP A 31 -2.08 -4.76 -3.41
N LEU A 32 -1.85 -3.78 -2.52
CA LEU A 32 -0.89 -3.88 -1.41
C LEU A 32 -1.50 -4.53 -0.16
N ALA A 33 -2.79 -4.35 0.07
CA ALA A 33 -3.55 -5.04 1.09
C ALA A 33 -4.38 -6.14 0.43
N ALA A 34 -4.23 -7.41 0.85
CA ALA A 34 -5.03 -8.51 0.33
C ALA A 34 -5.92 -9.10 1.44
N PRO A 35 -7.03 -9.79 1.11
CA PRO A 35 -7.89 -10.40 2.10
C PRO A 35 -7.11 -11.33 3.04
N ILE A 36 -7.27 -11.13 4.34
CA ILE A 36 -6.64 -11.97 5.34
C ILE A 36 -7.46 -13.25 5.48
N ARG A 37 -6.85 -14.40 5.15
CA ARG A 37 -7.48 -15.73 5.28
C ARG A 37 -6.69 -16.59 6.27
N PRO A 38 -7.08 -16.58 7.56
CA PRO A 38 -6.46 -17.44 8.57
C PRO A 38 -6.55 -18.91 8.18
N SER A 39 -5.52 -19.66 8.54
CA SER A 39 -5.55 -21.11 8.40
C SER A 39 -6.56 -21.72 9.37
N ARG A 40 -7.04 -22.92 9.05
CA ARG A 40 -7.93 -23.71 9.92
C ARG A 40 -7.28 -24.10 11.24
N GLN A 41 -5.95 -24.08 11.32
CA GLN A 41 -5.21 -24.37 12.55
C GLN A 41 -4.94 -23.12 13.41
N ASP A 42 -5.23 -21.92 12.92
CA ASP A 42 -4.95 -20.68 13.66
C ASP A 42 -5.97 -20.50 14.78
N VAL A 43 -5.48 -20.21 15.99
CA VAL A 43 -6.32 -19.85 17.13
C VAL A 43 -6.30 -18.33 17.30
N LEU A 44 -7.41 -17.69 16.96
CA LEU A 44 -7.54 -16.24 17.04
C LEU A 44 -8.16 -15.82 18.38
N SER A 45 -7.64 -14.74 18.93
CA SER A 45 -8.38 -14.01 19.96
C SER A 45 -9.64 -13.39 19.34
N ALA A 46 -10.66 -13.13 20.16
CA ALA A 46 -11.89 -12.48 19.70
C ALA A 46 -11.62 -11.09 19.07
N GLN A 47 -10.67 -10.33 19.63
CA GLN A 47 -10.28 -9.03 19.08
C GLN A 47 -9.61 -9.16 17.72
N THR A 48 -8.70 -10.10 17.55
CA THR A 48 -8.01 -10.33 16.27
C THR A 48 -9.00 -10.75 15.19
N LEU A 49 -9.94 -11.65 15.52
CA LEU A 49 -11.01 -12.04 14.61
C LEU A 49 -11.83 -10.83 14.15
N ALA A 50 -12.25 -9.97 15.09
CA ALA A 50 -13.04 -8.78 14.76
C ALA A 50 -12.28 -7.81 13.83
N GLN A 51 -10.98 -7.63 14.04
CA GLN A 51 -10.14 -6.79 13.17
C GLN A 51 -9.98 -7.37 11.76
N ILE A 52 -9.80 -8.68 11.64
CA ILE A 52 -9.69 -9.35 10.34
C ILE A 52 -10.99 -9.23 9.55
N VAL A 53 -12.13 -9.47 10.22
CA VAL A 53 -13.45 -9.33 9.59
C VAL A 53 -13.66 -7.89 9.10
N ALA A 54 -13.41 -6.89 9.96
CA ALA A 54 -13.56 -5.49 9.59
C ALA A 54 -12.66 -5.08 8.41
N HIS A 55 -11.40 -5.55 8.38
CA HIS A 55 -10.49 -5.32 7.27
C HIS A 55 -11.04 -5.90 5.95
N ASN A 56 -11.47 -7.17 5.98
CA ASN A 56 -11.96 -7.85 4.79
C ASN A 56 -13.29 -7.28 4.29
N GLU A 57 -14.19 -6.83 5.18
CA GLU A 57 -15.46 -6.19 4.79
C GLU A 57 -15.26 -4.84 4.10
N VAL A 58 -14.32 -4.03 4.60
CA VAL A 58 -13.92 -2.77 3.96
C VAL A 58 -13.35 -3.06 2.56
N GLY A 59 -12.47 -4.05 2.45
CA GLY A 59 -11.91 -4.45 1.16
C GLY A 59 -12.95 -5.06 0.21
N ALA A 60 -13.94 -5.81 0.71
CA ALA A 60 -15.05 -6.28 -0.12
C ALA A 60 -15.83 -5.09 -0.72
N THR A 61 -16.04 -4.03 0.07
CA THR A 61 -16.78 -2.82 -0.33
C THR A 61 -15.99 -1.95 -1.31
N LEU A 62 -14.72 -1.68 -1.01
CA LEU A 62 -13.88 -0.72 -1.75
C LEU A 62 -13.11 -1.37 -2.90
N CYS A 63 -12.72 -2.64 -2.75
CA CYS A 63 -11.81 -3.35 -3.64
C CYS A 63 -12.47 -4.55 -4.35
N GLY A 64 -13.70 -4.94 -3.99
CA GLY A 64 -14.37 -6.10 -4.57
C GLY A 64 -13.77 -7.45 -4.14
N TRP A 65 -13.07 -7.48 -3.00
CA TRP A 65 -12.52 -8.72 -2.45
C TRP A 65 -13.60 -9.74 -2.12
N VAL A 66 -13.24 -11.02 -2.30
CA VAL A 66 -14.10 -12.16 -1.97
C VAL A 66 -13.56 -12.85 -0.71
N PRO A 67 -14.43 -13.22 0.26
CA PRO A 67 -14.03 -13.98 1.45
C PRO A 67 -13.27 -15.27 1.15
#